data_AF-A0A949XA14-F1
#
_entry.id   AF-A0A949XA14-F1
#
_cell.length_a   1.000
_cell.length_b   1.000
_cell.length_c   1.000
_cell.angle_alpha   90.00
_cell.angle_beta   90.00
_cell.angle_gamma   90.00
#
_symmetry.space_group_name_H-M   'P 1'
#
loop_
_entity.id
_entity.type
_entity.pdbx_description
1 polymer ?
#
loop_
_entity_poly.entity_id
_entity_poly.type
_entity_poly.pdbx_seq_one_letter_code
_entity_poly.pdbx_strand_id
1 'polypeptide(L)'
;AQVIAAPDEDMRRAGLSRGKMAYVRDLARHVLDGSLNFHKFARMEDEEIIAELVRVRGIGRWTAEMFLMFNLRRQDVLPVDDLGFRSAVAKAYGLKQLPAAKELRLMGERWRPYRSAAVWYFWLSTQPIASDAPAETVPKIPQIKQRRGMHMTKATPSHTSERHKGQAPRATAVRR
;
A
#
# COMPACT_ATOMS: atom_id res chain seq x y z
N ALA A 1 25.68 16.91 13.14
CA ALA A 1 26.31 18.08 13.77
C ALA A 1 26.04 19.39 13.01
N GLN A 2 26.37 19.46 11.71
CA GLN A 2 26.25 20.70 10.91
C GLN A 2 24.86 21.35 10.93
N VAL A 3 23.80 20.58 10.72
CA VAL A 3 22.40 21.07 10.71
C VAL A 3 21.97 21.68 12.05
N ILE A 4 22.46 21.13 13.18
CA ILE A 4 22.13 21.66 14.51
C ILE A 4 22.85 22.99 14.75
N ALA A 5 24.08 23.10 14.27
CA ALA A 5 24.90 24.31 14.41
C ALA A 5 24.54 25.42 13.40
N ALA A 6 23.75 25.11 12.36
CA ALA A 6 23.36 26.08 11.36
C ALA A 6 22.58 27.27 11.99
N PRO A 7 22.92 28.52 11.65
CA PRO A 7 22.14 29.68 12.06
C PRO A 7 20.72 29.64 11.48
N ASP A 8 19.73 30.07 12.26
CA ASP A 8 18.32 30.13 11.80
C ASP A 8 18.15 31.02 10.57
N GLU A 9 18.93 32.10 10.46
CA GLU A 9 18.89 33.01 9.31
C GLU A 9 19.27 32.30 8.00
N ASP A 10 20.29 31.44 8.05
CA ASP A 10 20.75 30.67 6.88
C ASP A 10 19.70 29.65 6.45
N MET A 11 19.11 28.93 7.42
CA MET A 11 18.03 27.97 7.15
C MET A 11 16.78 28.66 6.58
N ARG A 12 16.44 29.85 7.08
CA ARG A 12 15.33 30.66 6.53
C ARG A 12 15.63 31.18 5.13
N ARG A 13 16.86 31.64 4.87
CA ARG A 13 17.30 32.07 3.54
C ARG A 13 17.25 30.94 2.52
N ALA A 14 17.44 29.70 2.97
CA ALA A 14 17.22 28.49 2.16
C ALA A 14 15.73 28.09 1.98
N GLY A 15 14.78 28.85 2.53
CA GLY A 15 13.35 28.64 2.34
C GLY A 15 12.68 27.75 3.40
N LEU A 16 13.35 27.41 4.50
CA LEU A 16 12.73 26.62 5.57
C LEU A 16 11.81 27.50 6.43
N SER A 17 10.58 27.03 6.64
CA SER A 17 9.69 27.61 7.65
C SER A 17 10.19 27.29 9.06
N ARG A 18 9.71 28.05 10.06
CA ARG A 18 10.04 27.78 11.48
C ARG A 18 9.73 26.34 11.92
N GLY A 19 8.59 25.79 11.47
CA GLY A 19 8.24 24.39 11.73
C GLY A 19 9.22 23.41 11.09
N LYS A 20 9.56 23.59 9.81
CA LYS A 20 10.51 22.72 9.10
C LYS A 20 11.91 22.78 9.71
N MET A 21 12.36 23.96 10.17
CA MET A 21 13.63 24.09 10.90
C MET A 21 13.60 23.26 12.19
N ALA A 22 12.51 23.33 12.97
CA ALA A 22 12.36 22.53 14.18
C ALA A 22 12.39 21.03 13.89
N TYR A 23 11.70 20.57 12.84
CA TYR A 23 11.64 19.14 12.46
C TYR A 23 13.00 18.61 12.04
N VAL A 24 13.72 19.37 11.20
CA VAL A 24 15.04 18.99 10.71
C VAL A 24 16.08 18.98 11.84
N ARG A 25 16.00 19.92 12.78
CA ARG A 25 16.84 19.91 14.00
C ARG A 25 16.50 18.73 14.91
N ASP A 26 15.22 18.41 15.07
CA ASP A 26 14.75 17.30 15.89
C ASP A 26 15.23 15.95 15.34
N LEU A 27 15.06 15.72 14.03
CA LEU A 27 15.62 14.57 13.32
C LEU A 27 17.14 14.47 13.56
N ALA A 28 17.86 15.58 13.43
CA ALA A 28 19.29 15.59 13.62
C ALA A 28 19.69 15.22 15.07
N ARG A 29 18.90 15.59 16.08
CA ARG A 29 19.15 15.18 17.48
C ARG A 29 18.96 13.68 17.65
N HIS A 30 17.84 13.14 17.18
CA HIS A 30 17.55 11.70 17.22
C HIS A 30 18.64 10.84 16.57
N VAL A 31 19.25 11.34 15.49
CA VAL A 31 20.37 10.65 14.83
C VAL A 31 21.65 10.74 15.65
N LEU A 32 21.94 11.89 16.26
CA LEU A 32 23.17 12.11 17.02
C LEU A 32 23.16 11.43 18.40
N ASP A 33 22.01 11.35 19.06
CA ASP A 33 21.85 10.63 20.33
C ASP A 33 21.67 9.12 20.16
N GLY A 34 21.54 8.65 18.91
CA GLY A 34 21.44 7.23 18.55
C GLY A 34 20.05 6.63 18.74
N SER A 35 19.05 7.41 19.15
CA SER A 35 17.66 6.94 19.28
C SER A 35 17.00 6.63 17.93
N LEU A 36 17.53 7.18 16.83
CA LEU A 36 17.20 6.82 15.46
C LEU A 36 18.46 6.39 14.70
N ASN A 37 18.53 5.12 14.29
CA ASN A 37 19.70 4.57 13.61
C ASN A 37 19.32 3.94 12.25
N PHE A 38 19.52 4.73 11.19
CA PHE A 38 19.23 4.32 9.81
C PHE A 38 19.97 3.05 9.36
N HIS A 39 21.14 2.72 9.94
CA HIS A 39 21.88 1.52 9.56
C HIS A 39 21.13 0.22 9.89
N LYS A 40 20.19 0.26 10.84
CA LYS A 40 19.36 -0.89 11.22
C LYS A 40 18.21 -1.13 10.25
N PHE A 41 17.77 -0.10 9.52
CA PHE A 41 16.53 -0.12 8.74
C PHE A 41 16.52 -1.15 7.61
N ALA A 42 17.69 -1.52 7.08
CA ALA A 42 17.79 -2.56 6.05
C ALA A 42 17.30 -3.94 6.53
N ARG A 43 17.29 -4.19 7.85
CA ARG A 43 16.93 -5.48 8.46
C ARG A 43 15.61 -5.44 9.23
N MET A 44 14.96 -4.29 9.30
CA MET A 44 13.72 -4.10 10.03
C MET A 44 12.51 -4.27 9.11
N GLU A 45 11.37 -4.59 9.69
CA GLU A 45 10.09 -4.60 8.98
C GLU A 45 9.58 -3.17 8.77
N ASP A 46 8.78 -2.97 7.72
CA ASP A 46 8.32 -1.65 7.30
C ASP A 46 7.57 -0.90 8.41
N GLU A 47 6.73 -1.61 9.19
CA GLU A 47 5.97 -0.99 10.28
C GLU A 47 6.82 -0.63 11.50
N GLU A 48 7.92 -1.34 11.74
CA GLU A 48 8.87 -0.97 12.80
C GLU A 48 9.61 0.32 12.43
N ILE A 49 10.02 0.43 11.17
CA ILE A 49 10.67 1.64 10.65
C ILE A 49 9.72 2.84 10.72
N ILE A 50 8.46 2.67 10.34
CA ILE A 50 7.44 3.73 10.45
C ILE A 50 7.28 4.16 11.91
N ALA A 51 7.18 3.19 12.84
CA ALA A 51 7.07 3.49 14.26
C ALA A 51 8.28 4.26 14.78
N GLU A 52 9.50 3.92 14.34
CA GLU A 52 10.70 4.68 14.71
C GLU A 52 10.69 6.10 14.15
N LEU A 53 10.37 6.27 12.87
CA LEU A 53 10.39 7.55 12.17
C LEU A 53 9.34 8.53 12.69
N VAL A 54 8.13 8.06 13.03
CA VAL A 54 7.03 8.91 13.50
C VAL A 54 7.29 9.50 14.90
N ARG A 55 8.28 8.98 15.65
CA ARG A 55 8.74 9.62 16.90
C ARG A 55 9.39 10.98 16.67
N VAL A 56 9.93 11.21 15.48
CA VAL A 56 10.55 12.48 15.12
C VAL A 56 9.47 13.51 14.84
N ARG A 57 9.58 14.68 15.48
CA ARG A 57 8.62 15.76 15.29
C ARG A 57 8.53 16.16 13.82
N GLY A 58 7.31 16.16 13.30
CA GLY A 58 7.01 16.57 11.92
C GLY A 58 7.11 15.45 10.88
N ILE A 59 7.47 14.22 11.28
CA ILE A 59 7.37 13.05 10.42
C ILE A 59 6.06 12.31 10.74
N GLY A 60 5.12 12.34 9.80
CA GLY A 60 3.91 11.52 9.86
C GLY A 60 4.10 10.19 9.12
N ARG A 61 3.11 9.28 9.25
CA ARG A 61 3.10 7.98 8.54
C ARG A 61 3.32 8.15 7.04
N TRP A 62 2.61 9.07 6.38
CA TRP A 62 2.77 9.32 4.95
C TRP A 62 4.23 9.66 4.59
N THR A 63 4.89 10.53 5.37
CA THR A 63 6.30 10.87 5.14
C THR A 63 7.22 9.67 5.36
N ALA A 64 6.94 8.84 6.36
CA ALA A 64 7.68 7.60 6.59
C ALA A 64 7.49 6.61 5.43
N GLU A 65 6.27 6.45 4.91
CA GLU A 65 5.96 5.61 3.74
C GLU A 65 6.67 6.12 2.47
N MET A 66 6.72 7.44 2.25
CA MET A 66 7.53 8.04 1.18
C MET A 66 9.02 7.71 1.35
N PHE A 67 9.53 7.76 2.59
CA PHE A 67 10.91 7.39 2.89
C PHE A 67 11.17 5.91 2.58
N LEU A 68 10.27 4.99 2.98
CA LEU A 68 10.36 3.57 2.66
C LEU A 68 10.43 3.33 1.14
N MET A 69 9.56 3.97 0.37
CA MET A 69 9.51 3.83 -1.09
C MET A 69 10.77 4.35 -1.77
N PHE A 70 11.19 5.59 -1.47
CA PHE A 70 12.22 6.27 -2.26
C PHE A 70 13.64 6.11 -1.73
N ASN A 71 13.82 5.93 -0.42
CA ASN A 71 15.16 5.80 0.19
C ASN A 71 15.51 4.34 0.47
N LEU A 72 14.54 3.54 0.94
CA LEU A 72 14.77 2.12 1.21
C LEU A 72 14.35 1.19 0.06
N ARG A 73 13.71 1.72 -0.98
CA ARG A 73 13.23 0.95 -2.15
C ARG A 73 12.34 -0.24 -1.76
N ARG A 74 11.54 -0.08 -0.69
CA ARG A 74 10.54 -1.08 -0.30
C ARG A 74 9.49 -1.20 -1.41
N GLN A 75 9.22 -2.42 -1.84
CA GLN A 75 8.40 -2.70 -3.03
C GLN A 75 6.89 -2.73 -2.73
N ASP A 76 6.53 -2.92 -1.46
CA ASP A 76 5.17 -3.25 -1.06
C ASP A 76 4.54 -2.23 -0.10
N VAL A 77 4.82 -0.94 -0.31
CA VAL A 77 4.25 0.18 0.45
C VAL A 77 3.01 0.74 -0.25
N LEU A 78 1.96 1.02 0.53
CA LEU A 78 0.69 1.57 0.06
C LEU A 78 0.31 2.84 0.87
N PRO A 79 0.66 4.04 0.40
CA PRO A 79 0.45 5.28 1.12
C PRO A 79 -1.00 5.75 0.98
N VAL A 80 -1.91 5.17 1.77
CA VAL A 80 -3.36 5.39 1.62
C VAL A 80 -3.82 6.80 1.92
N ASP A 81 -2.99 7.60 2.60
CA ASP A 81 -3.25 9.01 2.90
C ASP A 81 -2.71 9.96 1.81
N ASP A 82 -2.04 9.44 0.79
CA ASP A 82 -1.50 10.24 -0.32
C ASP A 82 -2.64 10.76 -1.22
N LEU A 83 -2.83 12.08 -1.22
CA LEU A 83 -3.91 12.71 -1.98
C LEU A 83 -3.77 12.52 -3.48
N GLY A 84 -2.54 12.55 -4.01
CA GLY A 84 -2.28 12.36 -5.44
C GLY A 84 -2.66 10.96 -5.90
N PHE A 85 -2.25 9.95 -5.14
CA PHE A 85 -2.58 8.55 -5.35
C PHE A 85 -4.08 8.31 -5.20
N ARG A 86 -4.73 8.81 -4.14
CA ARG A 86 -6.20 8.73 -3.97
C ARG A 86 -6.94 9.31 -5.17
N SER A 87 -6.50 10.48 -5.64
CA SER A 87 -7.09 11.16 -6.80
C SER A 87 -6.88 10.37 -8.09
N ALA A 88 -5.68 9.83 -8.29
CA ALA A 88 -5.36 8.98 -9.43
C ALA A 88 -6.20 7.70 -9.46
N VAL A 89 -6.38 7.04 -8.31
CA VAL A 89 -7.25 5.87 -8.18
C VAL A 89 -8.71 6.24 -8.48
N ALA A 90 -9.22 7.33 -7.93
CA ALA A 90 -10.58 7.79 -8.21
C ALA A 90 -10.80 8.00 -9.71
N LYS A 91 -9.85 8.66 -10.39
CA LYS A 91 -9.88 8.87 -11.84
C LYS A 91 -9.82 7.55 -12.62
N ALA A 92 -8.88 6.67 -12.29
CA ALA A 92 -8.65 5.42 -13.01
C ALA A 92 -9.84 4.44 -12.91
N TYR A 93 -10.56 4.45 -11.79
CA TYR A 93 -11.73 3.59 -11.56
C TYR A 93 -13.07 4.30 -11.77
N GLY A 94 -13.08 5.57 -12.23
CA GLY A 94 -14.31 6.33 -12.46
C GLY A 94 -15.13 6.58 -11.19
N LEU A 95 -14.48 6.72 -10.04
CA LEU A 95 -15.15 6.94 -8.75
C LEU A 95 -15.60 8.41 -8.63
N LYS A 96 -16.83 8.62 -8.12
CA LYS A 96 -17.37 9.97 -7.89
C LYS A 96 -16.71 10.72 -6.73
N GLN A 97 -16.08 10.00 -5.81
CA GLN A 97 -15.44 10.54 -4.60
C GLN A 97 -14.07 9.89 -4.42
N LEU A 98 -13.20 10.55 -3.65
CA LEU A 98 -11.91 9.98 -3.28
C LEU A 98 -12.13 8.72 -2.42
N PRO A 99 -11.52 7.58 -2.78
CA PRO A 99 -11.67 6.36 -2.00
C PRO A 99 -11.15 6.59 -0.57
N ALA A 100 -11.82 6.01 0.41
CA ALA A 100 -11.39 6.03 1.80
C ALA A 100 -10.17 5.13 2.00
N ALA A 101 -9.41 5.36 3.07
CA ALA A 101 -8.21 4.57 3.37
C ALA A 101 -8.52 3.05 3.46
N LYS A 102 -9.66 2.66 4.04
CA LYS A 102 -10.08 1.26 4.14
C LYS A 102 -10.33 0.63 2.75
N GLU A 103 -10.97 1.37 1.86
CA GLU A 103 -11.24 0.93 0.49
C GLU A 103 -9.94 0.78 -0.30
N LEU A 104 -9.03 1.75 -0.16
CA LEU A 104 -7.71 1.68 -0.76
C LEU A 104 -6.90 0.49 -0.28
N ARG A 105 -6.93 0.15 1.02
CA ARG A 105 -6.26 -1.05 1.55
C ARG A 105 -6.80 -2.31 0.88
N LEU A 106 -8.13 -2.47 0.78
CA LEU A 106 -8.75 -3.60 0.11
C LEU A 106 -8.40 -3.65 -1.39
N MET A 107 -8.47 -2.51 -2.07
CA MET A 107 -8.04 -2.37 -3.46
C MET A 107 -6.56 -2.68 -3.64
N GLY A 108 -5.73 -2.43 -2.63
CA GLY A 108 -4.28 -2.60 -2.66
C GLY A 108 -3.82 -4.05 -2.62
N GLU A 109 -4.64 -4.96 -2.09
CA GLU A 109 -4.28 -6.38 -1.97
C GLU A 109 -3.98 -7.02 -3.34
N ARG A 110 -4.67 -6.59 -4.41
CA ARG A 110 -4.44 -7.09 -5.77
C ARG A 110 -3.12 -6.62 -6.40
N TRP A 111 -2.45 -5.65 -5.79
CA TRP A 111 -1.17 -5.12 -6.28
C TRP A 111 0.03 -5.66 -5.48
N ARG A 112 -0.19 -6.49 -4.47
CA ARG A 112 0.90 -7.19 -3.78
C ARG A 112 1.65 -8.13 -4.73
N PRO A 113 2.97 -8.32 -4.53
CA PRO A 113 3.82 -7.67 -3.53
C PRO A 113 4.45 -6.35 -4.04
N TYR A 114 3.86 -5.71 -5.05
CA TYR A 114 4.43 -4.56 -5.75
C TYR A 114 3.56 -3.31 -5.63
N ARG A 115 2.96 -3.08 -4.45
CA ARG A 115 2.08 -1.92 -4.22
C ARG A 115 2.78 -0.60 -4.51
N SER A 116 4.08 -0.49 -4.26
CA SER A 116 4.83 0.74 -4.55
C SER A 116 4.94 1.03 -6.05
N ALA A 117 5.08 -0.01 -6.88
CA ALA A 117 5.06 0.15 -8.33
C ALA A 117 3.67 0.57 -8.82
N ALA A 118 2.60 -0.04 -8.30
CA ALA A 118 1.23 0.36 -8.64
C ALA A 118 0.98 1.84 -8.32
N VAL A 119 1.36 2.29 -7.11
CA VAL A 119 1.25 3.70 -6.70
C VAL A 119 2.00 4.62 -7.65
N TRP A 120 3.21 4.24 -8.08
CA TRP A 120 3.99 5.01 -9.05
C TRP A 120 3.27 5.17 -10.39
N TYR A 121 2.67 4.10 -10.93
CA TYR A 121 1.87 4.18 -12.15
C TYR A 121 0.60 5.03 -11.99
N PHE A 122 -0.03 5.03 -10.82
CA PHE A 122 -1.15 5.92 -10.54
C PHE A 122 -0.72 7.39 -10.59
N TRP A 123 0.38 7.76 -9.96
CA TRP A 123 0.91 9.14 -10.09
C TRP A 123 1.21 9.49 -11.55
N LEU A 124 1.83 8.58 -12.30
CA LEU A 124 2.13 8.80 -13.72
C LEU A 124 0.86 9.02 -14.56
N SER A 125 -0.23 8.31 -14.27
CA SER A 125 -1.50 8.44 -15.00
C SER A 125 -2.18 9.82 -14.89
N THR A 126 -1.70 10.65 -13.97
CA THR A 126 -2.20 12.03 -13.77
C THR A 126 -1.35 13.08 -14.46
N GLN A 127 -0.15 12.71 -14.92
CA GLN A 127 0.71 13.61 -15.67
C GLN A 127 0.13 13.88 -17.05
N PRO A 128 0.20 15.13 -17.55
CA PRO A 128 -0.14 15.41 -18.93
C PRO A 128 0.85 14.66 -19.84
N ILE A 129 0.32 13.94 -20.83
CA ILE A 129 1.14 13.38 -21.90
C ILE A 129 1.52 14.57 -22.79
N ALA A 130 2.82 14.82 -22.97
CA ALA A 130 3.30 15.84 -23.90
C ALA A 130 2.69 15.57 -25.28
N SER A 131 1.98 16.55 -25.84
CA SER A 131 1.15 16.40 -27.04
C SER A 131 1.93 16.37 -28.36
N ASP A 132 3.25 16.28 -28.32
CA ASP A 132 4.08 16.47 -29.52
C ASP A 132 4.48 15.14 -30.18
N ALA A 133 4.03 14.00 -29.66
CA ALA A 133 4.17 12.72 -30.34
C ALA A 133 3.06 12.57 -31.40
N PRO A 134 3.38 12.26 -32.67
CA PRO A 134 2.36 11.90 -33.65
C PRO A 134 1.56 10.73 -33.08
N ALA A 135 0.24 10.73 -33.29
CA ALA A 135 -0.69 9.77 -32.72
C ALA A 135 -0.36 8.33 -33.15
N GLU A 136 0.59 7.69 -32.45
CA GLU A 136 0.79 6.26 -32.54
C GLU A 136 -0.39 5.58 -31.87
N THR A 137 -0.97 4.64 -32.60
CA THR A 137 -2.15 3.89 -32.23
C THR A 137 -1.88 3.13 -30.93
N VAL A 138 -2.36 3.66 -29.81
CA VAL A 138 -2.38 2.93 -28.54
C VAL A 138 -3.06 1.58 -28.80
N PRO A 139 -2.36 0.44 -28.65
CA PRO A 139 -2.96 -0.85 -28.92
C PRO A 139 -4.12 -1.05 -27.96
N LYS A 140 -5.30 -1.35 -28.51
CA LYS A 140 -6.51 -1.61 -27.72
C LYS A 140 -6.20 -2.76 -26.75
N ILE A 141 -6.15 -2.46 -25.46
CA ILE A 141 -6.09 -3.49 -24.42
C ILE A 141 -7.33 -4.36 -24.60
N PRO A 142 -7.18 -5.69 -24.81
CA PRO A 142 -8.32 -6.57 -24.96
C PRO A 142 -9.20 -6.46 -23.72
N GLN A 143 -10.46 -6.10 -23.92
CA GLN A 143 -11.40 -6.11 -22.81
C GLN A 143 -11.52 -7.53 -22.27
N ILE A 144 -11.04 -7.74 -21.05
CA ILE A 144 -11.28 -8.97 -20.32
C ILE A 144 -12.78 -9.04 -20.11
N LYS A 145 -13.47 -9.84 -20.92
CA LYS A 145 -14.89 -10.16 -20.73
C LYS A 145 -15.01 -10.74 -19.32
N GLN A 146 -15.62 -9.99 -18.42
CA GLN A 146 -16.06 -10.54 -17.14
C GLN A 146 -16.87 -11.79 -17.47
N ARG A 147 -16.39 -12.96 -17.05
CA ARG A 147 -17.13 -14.20 -17.19
C ARG A 147 -18.43 -14.02 -16.42
N ARG A 148 -19.54 -13.81 -17.14
CA ARG A 148 -20.89 -13.83 -16.60
C ARG A 148 -21.10 -15.16 -15.89
N GLY A 149 -21.80 -15.09 -14.77
CA GLY A 149 -21.87 -16.10 -13.73
C GLY A 149 -22.02 -17.54 -14.21
N MET A 150 -21.28 -18.41 -13.54
CA MET A 150 -21.58 -19.83 -13.50
C MET A 150 -22.98 -19.98 -12.90
N HIS A 151 -23.97 -20.27 -13.75
CA HIS A 151 -25.27 -20.71 -13.28
C HIS A 151 -25.06 -22.02 -12.52
N MET A 152 -25.22 -21.96 -11.20
CA MET A 152 -25.41 -23.14 -10.36
C MET A 152 -26.73 -23.78 -10.80
N THR A 153 -26.65 -24.77 -11.69
CA THR A 153 -27.75 -25.69 -11.95
C THR A 153 -28.02 -26.46 -10.67
N LYS A 154 -29.25 -26.37 -10.15
CA LYS A 154 -29.70 -27.20 -9.04
C LYS A 154 -29.59 -28.67 -9.46
N ALA A 155 -28.76 -29.44 -8.77
CA ALA A 155 -28.76 -30.89 -8.89
C ALA A 155 -30.11 -31.43 -8.42
N THR A 156 -30.84 -32.09 -9.32
CA THR A 156 -31.99 -32.93 -9.01
C THR A 156 -31.46 -34.27 -8.49
N PRO A 157 -31.92 -34.79 -7.34
CA PRO A 157 -31.44 -36.08 -6.86
C PRO A 157 -32.16 -37.20 -7.61
N SER A 158 -31.41 -37.97 -8.41
CA SER A 158 -31.86 -39.26 -8.92
C SER A 158 -31.04 -40.35 -8.25
N HIS A 159 -31.60 -41.01 -7.24
CA HIS A 159 -31.23 -42.39 -6.96
C HIS A 159 -32.44 -43.18 -6.47
N THR A 160 -32.85 -44.02 -7.41
CA THR A 160 -33.66 -45.23 -7.40
C THR A 160 -33.66 -45.98 -6.08
N SER A 161 -34.86 -46.40 -5.67
CA SER A 161 -35.07 -47.33 -4.58
C SER A 161 -34.50 -48.70 -4.90
N GLU A 162 -33.67 -49.24 -4.01
CA GLU A 162 -33.57 -50.69 -3.84
C GLU A 162 -33.68 -51.02 -2.35
N ARG A 163 -34.72 -51.79 -2.03
CA ARG A 163 -34.89 -52.43 -0.73
C ARG A 163 -33.94 -53.62 -0.68
N HIS A 164 -33.07 -53.69 0.33
CA HIS A 164 -32.68 -54.98 0.88
C HIS A 164 -32.60 -54.95 2.41
N LYS A 165 -33.25 -55.96 2.98
CA LYS A 165 -33.43 -56.24 4.41
C LYS A 165 -32.11 -56.70 5.03
N GLY A 166 -31.92 -56.43 6.32
CA GLY A 166 -31.23 -57.39 7.20
C GLY A 166 -30.17 -56.85 8.15
N GLN A 167 -30.53 -56.86 9.44
CA GLN A 167 -29.69 -57.15 10.62
C GLN A 167 -28.67 -56.12 11.17
N ALA A 168 -29.01 -55.63 12.36
CA ALA A 168 -28.11 -55.26 13.46
C ALA A 168 -27.46 -56.55 14.05
N PRO A 169 -26.40 -56.52 14.93
CA PRO A 169 -26.12 -55.44 15.88
C PRO A 169 -24.65 -55.20 16.34
N ARG A 170 -24.55 -54.23 17.27
CA ARG A 170 -23.65 -54.10 18.45
C ARG A 170 -22.33 -53.33 18.35
N ALA A 171 -22.27 -52.35 19.25
CA ALA A 171 -21.13 -51.57 19.68
C ALA A 171 -20.08 -52.42 20.42
N THR A 172 -18.81 -52.07 20.24
CA THR A 172 -17.76 -52.33 21.24
C THR A 172 -16.80 -51.15 21.28
N ALA A 173 -16.62 -50.60 22.48
CA ALA A 173 -15.64 -49.59 22.82
C ALA A 173 -14.22 -50.17 22.81
N VAL A 174 -13.23 -49.37 22.40
CA VAL A 174 -11.83 -49.61 22.77
C VAL A 174 -11.18 -48.28 23.18
N ARG A 175 -10.88 -48.18 24.48
CA ARG A 175 -9.87 -47.29 25.05
C ARG A 175 -8.48 -47.77 24.63
N ARG A 176 -7.58 -46.84 24.34
CA ARG A 176 -6.29 -46.68 25.04
C ARG A 176 -5.76 -45.27 24.80
#